data_AF-X0SH51-F1
#
_entry.id   AF-X0SH51-F1
#
_cell.length_a   1.000
_cell.length_b   1.000
_cell.length_c   1.000
_cell.angle_alpha   90.00
_cell.angle_beta   90.00
_cell.angle_gamma   90.00
#
_symmetry.space_group_name_H-M   'P 1'
#
loop_
_entity.id
_entity.type
_entity.pdbx_description
1 polymer ?
#
loop_
_entity_poly.entity_id
_entity_poly.type
_entity_poly.pdbx_seq_one_letter_code
_entity_poly.pdbx_strand_id
1 'polypeptide(L)'
;LYLKDFKESKWANNFYPINPNHEKILDWKCYPSVLDVPYLIDTVYISLKTKFIPKILKECVKKGIKWVIIFASGFSETGDSQGKEIENEILDIIKGSNTRIIGPNCLGPINAELGMAFSFASQRGNYGGVSFMSQSGGHLTQLLNVGFKRDIRFHFGVSIGNQIDLNCVDFFRFYRQDPKTKLIAAYLESFGSATGRQLFLELRKTTKIKPVILWKGGYTKDGLRAAFSHTGAIFSDNRLWRSMAKQTGTVIVKDNEEFWHTIKTFELLYPNHLPKGRNIGIVTPGGGASVNLTDLFANLNLHIPELTLESQSKIANILPNVNVNIKNP
;
A
#
# COMPACT_ATOMS: atom_id res chain seq x y z
N LEU A 1 19.25 8.38 7.79
CA LEU A 1 18.60 8.18 6.48
C LEU A 1 17.18 8.76 6.43
N TYR A 2 16.34 8.52 7.44
CA TYR A 2 14.91 8.94 7.49
C TYR A 2 14.66 10.19 8.34
N LEU A 3 15.67 10.65 9.10
CA LEU A 3 15.56 11.83 9.96
C LEU A 3 15.17 13.08 9.17
N LYS A 4 15.56 13.18 7.89
CA LYS A 4 15.19 14.29 7.01
C LYS A 4 13.68 14.37 6.78
N ASP A 5 13.03 13.23 6.50
CA ASP A 5 11.57 13.20 6.28
C ASP A 5 10.83 13.64 7.54
N PHE A 6 11.24 13.17 8.72
CA PHE A 6 10.67 13.65 9.98
C PHE A 6 10.94 15.14 10.23
N LYS A 7 12.13 15.62 9.84
CA LYS A 7 12.53 17.01 10.02
C LYS A 7 11.72 17.97 9.16
N GLU A 8 11.34 17.53 7.96
CA GLU A 8 10.52 18.32 7.04
C GLU A 8 9.01 18.15 7.32
N SER A 9 8.63 17.14 8.12
CA SER A 9 7.24 16.87 8.50
C SER A 9 6.67 17.85 9.54
N LYS A 10 5.34 17.80 9.73
CA LYS A 10 4.69 18.53 10.83
C LYS A 10 5.11 18.05 12.24
N TRP A 11 5.77 16.89 12.32
CA TRP A 11 6.20 16.27 13.56
C TRP A 11 7.60 16.68 13.99
N ALA A 12 8.27 17.55 13.22
CA ALA A 12 9.64 17.96 13.49
C ALA A 12 9.86 18.46 14.92
N ASN A 13 8.88 19.15 15.52
CA ASN A 13 9.00 19.66 16.90
C ASN A 13 8.64 18.62 17.98
N ASN A 14 8.07 17.48 17.58
CA ASN A 14 7.62 16.40 18.46
C ASN A 14 8.36 15.08 18.14
N PHE A 15 9.59 15.19 17.65
CA PHE A 15 10.45 14.05 17.34
C PHE A 15 11.57 13.95 18.39
N TYR A 16 11.71 12.78 19.02
CA TYR A 16 12.65 12.54 20.11
C TYR A 16 13.63 11.41 19.74
N PRO A 17 14.84 11.73 19.25
CA PRO A 17 15.86 10.73 19.01
C PRO A 17 16.28 10.01 20.29
N ILE A 18 16.46 8.69 20.21
CA ILE A 18 16.95 7.86 21.32
C ILE A 18 18.29 7.24 20.93
N ASN A 19 19.35 7.57 21.66
CA ASN A 19 20.68 7.00 21.51
C ASN A 19 21.51 7.24 22.79
N PRO A 20 22.03 6.20 23.46
CA PRO A 20 22.79 6.34 24.70
C PRO A 20 24.15 7.02 24.55
N ASN A 21 24.69 7.12 23.32
CA ASN A 21 26.03 7.65 23.06
C ASN A 21 26.02 9.11 22.57
N HIS A 22 24.85 9.74 22.45
CA HIS A 22 24.71 11.09 21.92
C HIS A 22 23.73 11.91 22.75
N GLU A 23 24.10 13.14 23.09
CA GLU A 23 23.21 14.11 23.74
C GLU A 23 22.32 14.86 22.74
N LYS A 24 22.71 14.86 21.46
CA LYS A 24 22.03 15.58 20.37
C LYS A 24 22.16 14.83 19.04
N ILE A 25 21.10 14.79 18.26
CA ILE A 25 21.10 14.26 16.88
C ILE A 25 20.45 15.32 15.98
N LEU A 26 21.18 15.78 14.95
CA LEU A 26 20.86 17.00 14.20
C LEU A 26 20.68 18.17 15.18
N ASP A 27 19.52 18.80 15.19
CA ASP A 27 19.14 19.88 16.09
C ASP A 27 18.20 19.42 17.23
N TRP A 28 17.86 18.14 17.30
CA TRP A 28 17.03 17.58 18.36
C TRP A 28 17.84 17.11 19.56
N LYS A 29 17.30 17.36 20.76
CA LYS A 29 17.79 16.75 22.00
C LYS A 29 17.61 15.23 21.90
N CYS A 30 18.68 14.49 22.20
CA CYS A 30 18.69 13.04 22.20
C CYS A 30 18.63 12.51 23.64
N TYR A 31 17.94 11.39 23.83
CA TYR A 31 17.76 10.75 25.14
C TYR A 31 18.42 9.36 25.14
N PRO A 32 18.96 8.89 26.27
CA PRO A 32 19.64 7.60 26.30
C PRO A 32 18.66 6.42 26.26
N SER A 33 17.48 6.55 26.85
CA SER A 33 16.36 5.60 26.76
C SER A 33 15.05 6.32 26.46
N VAL A 34 14.10 5.58 25.89
CA VAL A 34 12.71 6.02 25.73
C VAL A 34 12.04 6.34 27.08
N LEU A 35 12.54 5.75 28.17
CA LEU A 35 12.06 6.04 29.52
C LEU A 35 12.39 7.46 29.97
N ASP A 36 13.48 8.04 29.48
CA ASP A 36 13.99 9.35 29.89
C ASP A 36 13.29 10.53 29.20
N VAL A 37 12.47 10.25 28.18
CA VAL A 37 11.68 11.28 27.51
C VAL A 37 10.59 11.77 28.46
N PRO A 38 10.54 13.08 28.81
CA PRO A 38 9.61 13.62 29.79
C PRO A 38 8.21 13.86 29.22
N TYR A 39 8.00 13.58 27.94
CA TYR A 39 6.75 13.78 27.21
C TYR A 39 6.03 12.46 26.98
N LEU A 40 4.73 12.56 26.68
CA LEU A 40 3.95 11.41 26.23
C LEU A 40 4.43 10.99 24.84
N ILE A 41 4.71 9.70 24.67
CA ILE A 41 5.10 9.10 23.40
C ILE A 41 3.97 8.19 22.94
N ASP A 42 3.42 8.49 21.78
CA ASP A 42 2.39 7.70 21.10
C ASP A 42 3.02 6.56 20.28
N THR A 43 4.13 6.86 19.61
CA THR A 43 4.74 6.00 18.58
C THR A 43 6.26 5.93 18.71
N VAL A 44 6.84 4.73 18.63
CA VAL A 44 8.29 4.51 18.59
C VAL A 44 8.69 3.79 17.30
N TYR A 45 9.74 4.29 16.65
CA TYR A 45 10.41 3.61 15.53
C TYR A 45 11.72 2.99 16.02
N ILE A 46 11.85 1.67 15.87
CA ILE A 46 13.05 0.92 16.25
C ILE A 46 13.85 0.57 15.00
N SER A 47 15.02 1.21 14.85
CA SER A 47 15.97 0.98 13.76
C SER A 47 17.32 0.48 14.30
N LEU A 48 17.28 -0.61 15.07
CA LEU A 48 18.44 -1.24 15.72
C LEU A 48 18.60 -2.69 15.24
N LYS A 49 19.78 -3.28 15.49
CA LYS A 49 19.99 -4.71 15.25
C LYS A 49 19.00 -5.55 16.07
N THR A 50 18.54 -6.67 15.51
CA THR A 50 17.50 -7.55 16.09
C THR A 50 17.71 -7.88 17.56
N LYS A 51 18.94 -8.22 17.96
CA LYS A 51 19.31 -8.55 19.35
C LYS A 51 19.00 -7.47 20.39
N PHE A 52 18.87 -6.21 20.00
CA PHE A 52 18.56 -5.12 20.94
C PHE A 52 17.07 -4.83 21.06
N ILE A 53 16.27 -5.30 20.11
CA ILE A 53 14.84 -4.97 20.01
C ILE A 53 14.04 -5.43 21.23
N PRO A 54 14.21 -6.67 21.75
CA PRO A 54 13.48 -7.11 22.94
C PRO A 54 13.68 -6.20 24.16
N LYS A 55 14.92 -5.73 24.40
CA LYS A 55 15.20 -4.79 25.49
C LYS A 55 14.44 -3.48 25.33
N ILE A 56 14.51 -2.86 24.15
CA ILE A 56 13.84 -1.59 23.87
C ILE A 56 12.31 -1.75 23.93
N LEU A 57 11.79 -2.89 23.49
CA LEU A 57 10.36 -3.17 23.55
C LEU A 57 9.86 -3.28 25.00
N LYS A 58 10.62 -3.89 25.90
CA LYS A 58 10.32 -3.90 27.36
C LYS A 58 10.24 -2.48 27.91
N GLU A 59 11.14 -1.58 27.49
CA GLU A 59 11.09 -0.17 27.87
C GLU A 59 9.84 0.53 27.31
N CYS A 60 9.47 0.25 26.06
CA CYS A 60 8.25 0.80 25.43
C CYS A 60 6.98 0.36 26.18
N VAL A 61 6.87 -0.92 26.51
CA VAL A 61 5.75 -1.46 27.30
C VAL A 61 5.71 -0.81 28.68
N LYS A 62 6.85 -0.70 29.37
CA LYS A 62 6.95 -0.03 30.67
C LYS A 62 6.52 1.44 30.62
N LYS A 63 6.82 2.15 29.54
CA LYS A 63 6.43 3.56 29.31
C LYS A 63 4.96 3.70 28.87
N GLY A 64 4.28 2.60 28.54
CA GLY A 64 2.88 2.60 28.08
C GLY A 64 2.71 3.04 26.62
N ILE A 65 3.73 2.84 25.79
CA ILE A 65 3.72 3.25 24.38
C ILE A 65 2.78 2.35 23.58
N LYS A 66 1.87 2.96 22.81
CA LYS A 66 0.83 2.23 22.09
C LYS A 66 1.31 1.62 20.78
N TRP A 67 2.13 2.34 20.02
CA TRP A 67 2.54 1.91 18.69
C TRP A 67 4.06 1.77 18.59
N VAL A 68 4.51 0.60 18.16
CA VAL A 68 5.93 0.33 17.90
C VAL A 68 6.09 -0.13 16.46
N ILE A 69 6.95 0.55 15.71
CA ILE A 69 7.31 0.20 14.34
C ILE A 69 8.70 -0.41 14.38
N ILE A 70 8.82 -1.67 13.95
CA ILE A 70 10.10 -2.36 13.92
C ILE A 70 10.61 -2.39 12.47
N PHE A 71 11.67 -1.63 12.22
CA PHE A 71 12.25 -1.51 10.88
C PHE A 71 13.11 -2.71 10.51
N ALA A 72 13.88 -3.23 11.47
CA ALA A 72 14.91 -4.22 11.23
C ALA A 72 14.37 -5.48 10.52
N SER A 73 15.16 -5.98 9.58
CA SER A 73 15.10 -7.35 9.07
C SER A 73 16.03 -8.25 9.91
N GLY A 74 16.05 -9.54 9.61
CA GLY A 74 16.78 -10.58 10.35
C GLY A 74 15.89 -11.43 11.24
N PHE A 75 14.60 -11.56 10.92
CA PHE A 75 13.63 -12.32 11.69
C PHE A 75 13.22 -13.61 10.95
N SER A 76 11.95 -14.04 11.05
CA SER A 76 11.50 -15.32 10.47
C SER A 76 11.61 -15.38 8.94
N GLU A 77 11.68 -14.24 8.26
CA GLU A 77 11.85 -14.18 6.81
C GLU A 77 13.19 -14.76 6.35
N THR A 78 14.17 -14.86 7.23
CA THR A 78 15.48 -15.44 6.91
C THR A 78 15.47 -16.98 6.94
N GLY A 79 14.46 -17.59 7.57
CA GLY A 79 14.44 -19.03 7.86
C GLY A 79 15.34 -19.47 9.02
N ASP A 80 16.09 -18.55 9.65
CA ASP A 80 16.93 -18.83 10.82
C ASP A 80 16.07 -19.00 12.10
N SER A 81 16.37 -20.02 12.90
CA SER A 81 15.71 -20.26 14.18
C SER A 81 15.92 -19.10 15.16
N GLN A 82 17.08 -18.44 15.14
CA GLN A 82 17.36 -17.29 16.00
C GLN A 82 16.41 -16.12 15.69
N GLY A 83 16.18 -15.84 14.41
CA GLY A 83 15.25 -14.80 13.99
C GLY A 83 13.82 -15.06 14.48
N LYS A 84 13.38 -16.32 14.40
CA LYS A 84 12.07 -16.77 14.88
C LYS A 84 11.95 -16.72 16.41
N GLU A 85 13.00 -17.07 17.13
CA GLU A 85 13.04 -16.97 18.61
C GLU A 85 12.88 -15.51 19.06
N ILE A 86 13.55 -14.56 18.40
CA ILE A 86 13.40 -13.13 18.72
C ILE A 86 11.97 -12.65 18.40
N GLU A 87 11.34 -13.09 17.31
CA GLU A 87 9.92 -12.75 17.06
C GLU A 87 8.99 -13.28 18.17
N ASN A 88 9.21 -14.50 18.65
CA ASN A 88 8.44 -15.05 19.76
C ASN A 88 8.66 -14.25 21.06
N GLU A 89 9.90 -13.90 21.39
CA GLU A 89 10.19 -13.05 22.56
C GLU A 89 9.48 -11.69 22.44
N ILE A 90 9.49 -11.09 21.25
CA ILE A 90 8.79 -9.82 20.96
C ILE A 90 7.28 -9.95 21.25
N LEU A 91 6.65 -11.03 20.78
CA LEU A 91 5.23 -11.28 21.02
C LEU A 91 4.92 -11.52 22.50
N ASP A 92 5.79 -12.25 23.20
CA ASP A 92 5.65 -12.49 24.64
C ASP A 92 5.78 -11.20 25.45
N ILE A 93 6.68 -10.28 25.06
CA ILE A 93 6.86 -8.99 25.74
C ILE A 93 5.61 -8.11 25.66
N ILE A 94 4.93 -8.09 24.51
CA ILE A 94 3.71 -7.26 24.35
C ILE A 94 2.45 -7.94 24.86
N LYS A 95 2.50 -9.24 25.17
CA LYS A 95 1.36 -10.01 25.63
C LYS A 95 0.74 -9.40 26.89
N GLY A 96 -0.55 -9.10 26.83
CA GLY A 96 -1.28 -8.46 27.94
C GLY A 96 -1.04 -6.96 28.10
N SER A 97 -0.21 -6.35 27.25
CA SER A 97 -0.03 -4.90 27.18
C SER A 97 -0.97 -4.26 26.15
N ASN A 98 -1.02 -2.92 26.14
CA ASN A 98 -1.70 -2.15 25.09
C ASN A 98 -0.77 -1.79 23.91
N THR A 99 0.46 -2.28 23.92
CA THR A 99 1.46 -2.02 22.86
C THR A 99 1.17 -2.91 21.66
N ARG A 100 1.12 -2.30 20.47
CA ARG A 100 0.92 -2.98 19.18
C ARG A 100 2.09 -2.71 18.24
N ILE A 101 2.39 -3.68 17.38
CA ILE A 101 3.56 -3.67 16.50
C ILE A 101 3.16 -3.63 15.03
N ILE A 102 3.79 -2.74 14.27
CA ILE A 102 3.85 -2.81 12.79
C ILE A 102 5.21 -3.39 12.40
N GLY A 103 5.19 -4.40 11.53
CA GLY A 103 6.39 -5.13 11.10
C GLY A 103 6.54 -6.49 11.81
N PRO A 104 7.79 -6.91 12.13
CA PRO A 104 9.06 -6.28 11.80
C PRO A 104 9.35 -6.26 10.29
N ASN A 105 10.57 -5.88 9.89
CA ASN A 105 11.00 -5.82 8.49
C ASN A 105 10.08 -4.97 7.62
N CYS A 106 9.85 -3.73 8.05
CA CYS A 106 8.90 -2.83 7.41
C CYS A 106 9.40 -1.40 7.36
N LEU A 107 8.83 -0.58 6.48
CA LEU A 107 9.00 0.89 6.46
C LEU A 107 7.95 1.62 7.31
N GLY A 108 7.02 0.92 7.97
CA GLY A 108 5.98 1.55 8.79
C GLY A 108 4.97 2.41 8.01
N PRO A 109 4.23 3.29 8.72
CA PRO A 109 3.14 4.08 8.15
C PRO A 109 3.64 5.29 7.37
N ILE A 110 2.82 5.71 6.40
CA ILE A 110 3.04 6.86 5.55
C ILE A 110 1.77 7.72 5.54
N ASN A 111 1.92 9.03 5.73
CA ASN A 111 0.81 9.97 5.59
C ASN A 111 1.19 11.08 4.61
N ALA A 112 0.52 11.11 3.46
CA ALA A 112 0.83 12.02 2.37
C ALA A 112 0.53 13.49 2.73
N GLU A 113 -0.52 13.75 3.51
CA GLU A 113 -0.92 15.10 3.92
C GLU A 113 -0.03 15.64 5.05
N LEU A 114 0.29 14.79 6.03
CA LEU A 114 0.96 15.20 7.26
C LEU A 114 2.49 15.05 7.22
N GLY A 115 3.03 14.44 6.16
CA GLY A 115 4.46 14.26 5.97
C GLY A 115 5.10 13.24 6.92
N MET A 116 4.35 12.27 7.43
CA MET A 116 4.93 11.17 8.21
C MET A 116 5.35 10.07 7.25
N ALA A 117 6.63 9.90 6.96
CA ALA A 117 7.10 8.81 6.12
C ALA A 117 8.49 8.37 6.57
N PHE A 118 8.69 7.06 6.72
CA PHE A 118 10.02 6.45 6.83
C PHE A 118 10.40 5.90 5.44
N SER A 119 10.41 6.77 4.42
CA SER A 119 10.52 6.36 3.02
C SER A 119 11.55 7.19 2.28
N PHE A 120 12.46 6.51 1.58
CA PHE A 120 13.46 7.11 0.69
C PHE A 120 12.89 7.96 -0.47
N ALA A 121 11.57 7.90 -0.66
CA ALA A 121 10.85 8.38 -1.84
C ALA A 121 9.77 9.42 -1.49
N SER A 122 9.79 10.00 -0.29
CA SER A 122 8.74 10.93 0.14
C SER A 122 8.79 12.21 -0.71
N GLN A 123 8.04 12.23 -1.81
CA GLN A 123 7.77 13.42 -2.60
C GLN A 123 6.43 14.01 -2.15
N ARG A 124 6.35 15.33 -2.11
CA ARG A 124 5.08 16.02 -1.88
C ARG A 124 4.37 16.18 -3.21
N GLY A 125 3.39 15.32 -3.46
CA GLY A 125 2.41 15.49 -4.53
C GLY A 125 1.07 15.99 -4.01
N ASN A 126 0.10 16.14 -4.91
CA ASN A 126 -1.29 16.35 -4.51
C ASN A 126 -1.81 15.12 -3.76
N TYR A 127 -2.28 15.31 -2.53
CA TYR A 127 -2.90 14.25 -1.76
C TYR A 127 -4.34 14.00 -2.23
N GLY A 128 -4.85 12.80 -1.98
CA GLY A 128 -6.18 12.38 -2.41
C GLY A 128 -6.74 11.26 -1.56
N GLY A 129 -7.53 10.38 -2.15
CA GLY A 129 -8.26 9.33 -1.45
C GLY A 129 -7.66 7.93 -1.56
N VAL A 130 -6.46 7.77 -2.16
CA VAL A 130 -5.85 6.45 -2.36
C VAL A 130 -5.06 6.04 -1.11
N SER A 131 -5.59 5.10 -0.34
CA SER A 131 -4.84 4.47 0.75
C SER A 131 -4.24 3.16 0.30
N PHE A 132 -3.07 2.82 0.84
CA PHE A 132 -2.31 1.68 0.35
C PHE A 132 -1.60 0.89 1.45
N MET A 133 -1.38 -0.39 1.22
CA MET A 133 -0.50 -1.20 2.06
C MET A 133 0.42 -2.05 1.18
N SER A 134 1.64 -2.28 1.64
CA SER A 134 2.55 -3.20 0.96
C SER A 134 3.30 -4.05 1.98
N GLN A 135 3.30 -5.35 1.74
CA GLN A 135 4.17 -6.28 2.47
C GLN A 135 5.64 -6.02 2.13
N SER A 136 5.97 -5.74 0.86
CA SER A 136 7.33 -5.41 0.42
C SER A 136 7.61 -3.92 0.55
N GLY A 137 8.67 -3.56 1.30
CA GLY A 137 9.15 -2.17 1.38
C GLY A 137 9.67 -1.62 0.04
N GLY A 138 10.26 -2.49 -0.79
CA GLY A 138 10.71 -2.13 -2.14
C GLY A 138 9.56 -1.73 -3.04
N HIS A 139 8.50 -2.55 -3.10
CA HIS A 139 7.30 -2.23 -3.88
C HIS A 139 6.57 -0.99 -3.35
N LEU A 140 6.58 -0.76 -2.03
CA LEU A 140 6.03 0.47 -1.46
C LEU A 140 6.79 1.72 -1.97
N THR A 141 8.11 1.66 -1.92
CA THR A 141 8.99 2.75 -2.37
C THR A 141 8.81 3.00 -3.87
N GLN A 142 8.70 1.94 -4.66
CA GLN A 142 8.46 2.04 -6.10
C GLN A 142 7.07 2.62 -6.41
N LEU A 143 6.03 2.18 -5.69
CA LEU A 143 4.67 2.71 -5.83
C LEU A 143 4.64 4.22 -5.55
N LEU A 144 5.34 4.69 -4.52
CA LEU A 144 5.39 6.12 -4.21
C LEU A 144 6.13 6.89 -5.30
N ASN A 145 7.33 6.44 -5.67
CA ASN A 145 8.16 7.08 -6.70
C ASN A 145 7.46 7.21 -8.05
N VAL A 146 6.79 6.14 -8.50
CA VAL A 146 6.08 6.12 -9.79
C VAL A 146 4.70 6.74 -9.66
N GLY A 147 4.00 6.48 -8.57
CA GLY A 147 2.64 6.95 -8.35
C GLY A 147 2.56 8.46 -8.32
N PHE A 148 3.47 9.16 -7.64
CA PHE A 148 3.49 10.63 -7.68
C PHE A 148 3.72 11.16 -9.10
N LYS A 149 4.60 10.53 -9.88
CA LYS A 149 4.84 10.89 -11.30
C LYS A 149 3.64 10.58 -12.20
N ARG A 150 2.80 9.63 -11.83
CA ARG A 150 1.55 9.26 -12.51
C ARG A 150 0.30 9.95 -11.94
N ASP A 151 0.49 11.00 -11.11
CA ASP A 151 -0.60 11.72 -10.43
C ASP A 151 -1.54 10.81 -9.62
N ILE A 152 -1.02 9.74 -9.01
CA ILE A 152 -1.79 8.98 -8.01
C ILE A 152 -1.83 9.80 -6.73
N ARG A 153 -3.03 10.13 -6.27
CA ARG A 153 -3.24 11.04 -5.12
C ARG A 153 -3.40 10.25 -3.83
N PHE A 154 -2.27 9.97 -3.20
CA PHE A 154 -2.20 9.18 -1.98
C PHE A 154 -2.83 9.87 -0.77
N HIS A 155 -3.36 9.07 0.15
CA HIS A 155 -3.84 9.47 1.48
C HIS A 155 -2.93 8.92 2.59
N PHE A 156 -3.12 7.65 2.92
CA PHE A 156 -2.40 6.94 3.96
C PHE A 156 -1.83 5.64 3.41
N GLY A 157 -0.56 5.37 3.72
CA GLY A 157 0.17 4.17 3.32
C GLY A 157 0.70 3.41 4.53
N VAL A 158 1.05 2.14 4.34
CA VAL A 158 1.82 1.40 5.33
C VAL A 158 2.66 0.29 4.69
N SER A 159 3.92 0.19 5.08
CA SER A 159 4.68 -1.05 4.93
C SER A 159 4.42 -1.92 6.15
N ILE A 160 3.96 -3.15 5.92
CA ILE A 160 3.52 -4.05 7.01
C ILE A 160 4.51 -5.18 7.31
N GLY A 161 5.46 -5.45 6.41
CA GLY A 161 6.54 -6.43 6.63
C GLY A 161 6.03 -7.81 7.01
N ASN A 162 6.63 -8.39 8.05
CA ASN A 162 6.34 -9.76 8.51
C ASN A 162 4.96 -9.93 9.14
N GLN A 163 4.31 -8.84 9.59
CA GLN A 163 2.95 -8.87 10.14
C GLN A 163 2.78 -9.81 11.35
N ILE A 164 3.71 -9.78 12.31
CA ILE A 164 3.68 -10.69 13.46
C ILE A 164 2.57 -10.35 14.47
N ASP A 165 2.19 -9.06 14.55
CA ASP A 165 1.08 -8.57 15.39
C ASP A 165 -0.01 -7.95 14.53
N LEU A 166 0.13 -6.66 14.14
CA LEU A 166 -0.79 -6.04 13.18
C LEU A 166 -0.55 -6.60 11.79
N ASN A 167 -1.63 -7.00 11.14
CA ASN A 167 -1.59 -7.62 9.81
C ASN A 167 -2.52 -6.90 8.82
N CYS A 168 -2.50 -7.34 7.57
CA CYS A 168 -3.28 -6.73 6.49
C CYS A 168 -4.78 -6.61 6.79
N VAL A 169 -5.37 -7.52 7.57
CA VAL A 169 -6.80 -7.48 7.95
C VAL A 169 -7.11 -6.26 8.82
N ASP A 170 -6.22 -5.91 9.74
CA ASP A 170 -6.38 -4.72 10.58
C ASP A 170 -6.31 -3.43 9.77
N PHE A 171 -5.42 -3.37 8.78
CA PHE A 171 -5.32 -2.22 7.88
C PHE A 171 -6.49 -2.12 6.91
N PHE A 172 -7.03 -3.22 6.39
CA PHE A 172 -8.28 -3.19 5.63
C PHE A 172 -9.43 -2.63 6.48
N ARG A 173 -9.52 -3.05 7.75
CA ARG A 173 -10.53 -2.53 8.69
C ARG A 173 -10.35 -1.03 8.95
N PHE A 174 -9.12 -0.58 9.17
CA PHE A 174 -8.79 0.82 9.35
C PHE A 174 -9.18 1.65 8.11
N TYR A 175 -8.74 1.21 6.92
CA TYR A 175 -9.06 1.88 5.66
C TYR A 175 -10.55 1.89 5.33
N ARG A 176 -11.29 0.84 5.70
CA ARG A 176 -12.75 0.80 5.54
C ARG A 176 -13.43 1.91 6.35
N GLN A 177 -12.93 2.22 7.54
CA GLN A 177 -13.53 3.18 8.48
C GLN A 177 -13.08 4.63 8.23
N ASP A 178 -11.89 4.84 7.66
CA ASP A 178 -11.35 6.19 7.45
C ASP A 178 -12.12 6.97 6.37
N PRO A 179 -12.79 8.11 6.68
CA PRO A 179 -13.59 8.84 5.69
C PRO A 179 -12.78 9.43 4.52
N LYS A 180 -11.46 9.63 4.70
CA LYS A 180 -10.57 10.18 3.66
C LYS A 180 -10.16 9.11 2.63
N THR A 181 -10.05 7.85 3.03
CA THR A 181 -9.83 6.73 2.10
C THR A 181 -11.04 6.50 1.20
N LYS A 182 -10.85 6.60 -0.12
CA LYS A 182 -11.83 6.32 -1.19
C LYS A 182 -11.52 5.05 -1.98
N LEU A 183 -10.23 4.71 -2.11
CA LEU A 183 -9.73 3.54 -2.82
C LEU A 183 -8.64 2.88 -1.98
N ILE A 184 -8.63 1.55 -1.93
CA ILE A 184 -7.64 0.77 -1.20
C ILE A 184 -6.79 -0.03 -2.19
N ALA A 185 -5.48 0.14 -2.13
CA ALA A 185 -4.51 -0.59 -2.94
C ALA A 185 -3.60 -1.44 -2.05
N ALA A 186 -3.48 -2.74 -2.30
CA ALA A 186 -2.71 -3.64 -1.44
C ALA A 186 -1.75 -4.50 -2.26
N TYR A 187 -0.49 -4.58 -1.84
CA TYR A 187 0.45 -5.61 -2.28
C TYR A 187 0.67 -6.61 -1.14
N LEU A 188 0.29 -7.87 -1.35
CA LEU A 188 0.38 -8.92 -0.33
C LEU A 188 1.06 -10.17 -0.91
N GLU A 189 2.00 -10.75 -0.17
CA GLU A 189 2.60 -12.05 -0.46
C GLU A 189 1.97 -13.14 0.43
N SER A 190 1.66 -12.77 1.68
CA SER A 190 0.95 -13.56 2.68
C SER A 190 -0.04 -12.68 3.47
N PHE A 191 -0.67 -13.26 4.49
CA PHE A 191 -1.56 -12.56 5.41
C PHE A 191 -1.00 -12.52 6.85
N GLY A 192 0.30 -12.80 7.03
CA GLY A 192 0.98 -12.72 8.33
C GLY A 192 0.35 -13.58 9.40
N SER A 193 0.15 -13.00 10.59
CA SER A 193 -0.54 -13.60 11.74
C SER A 193 -2.03 -13.86 11.54
N ALA A 194 -2.65 -13.41 10.44
CA ALA A 194 -4.06 -13.65 10.16
C ALA A 194 -4.32 -15.04 9.55
N THR A 195 -5.61 -15.34 9.35
CA THR A 195 -6.08 -16.51 8.60
C THR A 195 -6.75 -16.09 7.30
N GLY A 196 -6.76 -16.98 6.30
CA GLY A 196 -7.48 -16.73 5.04
C GLY A 196 -8.98 -16.45 5.25
N ARG A 197 -9.61 -17.05 6.28
CA ARG A 197 -11.01 -16.76 6.65
C ARG A 197 -11.19 -15.32 7.12
N GLN A 198 -10.30 -14.82 7.98
CA GLN A 198 -10.36 -13.43 8.46
C GLN A 198 -10.19 -12.45 7.29
N LEU A 199 -9.23 -12.70 6.40
CA LEU A 199 -9.03 -11.90 5.20
C LEU A 199 -10.27 -11.87 4.31
N PHE A 200 -10.84 -13.04 3.98
CA PHE A 200 -12.06 -13.14 3.18
C PHE A 200 -13.22 -12.33 3.78
N LEU A 201 -13.45 -12.46 5.09
CA LEU A 201 -14.56 -11.78 5.77
C LEU A 201 -14.37 -10.27 5.82
N GLU A 202 -13.15 -9.77 6.04
CA GLU A 202 -12.90 -8.33 6.05
C GLU A 202 -12.95 -7.74 4.64
N LEU A 203 -12.42 -8.41 3.62
CA LEU A 203 -12.56 -7.99 2.23
C LEU A 203 -14.03 -7.89 1.82
N ARG A 204 -14.86 -8.90 2.16
CA ARG A 204 -16.30 -8.89 1.88
C ARG A 204 -17.04 -7.70 2.53
N LYS A 205 -16.56 -7.21 3.68
CA LYS A 205 -17.11 -6.01 4.33
C LYS A 205 -16.58 -4.72 3.69
N THR A 206 -15.32 -4.71 3.30
CA THR A 206 -14.60 -3.55 2.77
C THR A 206 -15.07 -3.18 1.38
N THR A 207 -15.14 -4.15 0.47
CA THR A 207 -15.51 -3.94 -0.93
C THR A 207 -16.94 -3.47 -1.14
N LYS A 208 -17.83 -3.66 -0.15
CA LYS A 208 -19.18 -3.08 -0.14
C LYS A 208 -19.20 -1.57 -0.01
N ILE A 209 -18.15 -0.99 0.55
CA ILE A 209 -18.06 0.43 0.88
C ILE A 209 -16.99 1.11 0.02
N LYS A 210 -15.86 0.43 -0.19
CA LYS A 210 -14.69 0.98 -0.88
C LYS A 210 -14.07 -0.05 -1.81
N PRO A 211 -13.73 0.31 -3.06
CA PRO A 211 -13.01 -0.57 -3.96
C PRO A 211 -11.67 -1.00 -3.36
N VAL A 212 -11.31 -2.26 -3.58
CA VAL A 212 -10.04 -2.85 -3.18
C VAL A 212 -9.34 -3.41 -4.42
N ILE A 213 -8.13 -2.92 -4.68
CA ILE A 213 -7.22 -3.45 -5.68
C ILE A 213 -6.13 -4.22 -4.94
N LEU A 214 -5.96 -5.49 -5.26
CA LEU A 214 -5.00 -6.38 -4.63
C LEU A 214 -4.02 -6.94 -5.66
N TRP A 215 -2.75 -6.57 -5.52
CA TRP A 215 -1.65 -7.24 -6.18
C TRP A 215 -1.16 -8.39 -5.29
N LYS A 216 -1.46 -9.63 -5.68
CA LYS A 216 -0.97 -10.83 -4.98
C LYS A 216 0.41 -11.22 -5.52
N GLY A 217 1.44 -10.99 -4.71
CA GLY A 217 2.80 -11.48 -4.97
C GLY A 217 2.85 -13.01 -4.98
N GLY A 218 3.72 -13.59 -5.81
CA GLY A 218 3.76 -15.04 -6.00
C GLY A 218 2.53 -15.58 -6.74
N TYR A 219 2.20 -14.98 -7.88
CA TYR A 219 1.04 -15.38 -8.68
C TYR A 219 1.26 -16.66 -9.51
N THR A 220 2.50 -17.11 -9.69
CA THR A 220 2.82 -18.35 -10.43
C THR A 220 3.45 -19.36 -9.49
N LYS A 221 3.57 -20.64 -9.88
CA LYS A 221 4.27 -21.65 -9.06
C LYS A 221 5.70 -21.22 -8.73
N ASP A 222 6.44 -20.69 -9.71
CA ASP A 222 7.81 -20.19 -9.50
C ASP A 222 7.83 -18.90 -8.68
N GLY A 223 6.86 -18.01 -8.88
CA GLY A 223 6.70 -16.81 -8.06
C GLY A 223 6.37 -17.14 -6.60
N LEU A 224 5.57 -18.18 -6.34
CA LEU A 224 5.29 -18.67 -4.99
C LEU A 224 6.56 -19.22 -4.34
N ARG A 225 7.39 -19.97 -5.08
CA ARG A 225 8.70 -20.43 -4.58
C ARG A 225 9.60 -19.25 -4.22
N ALA A 226 9.68 -18.24 -5.08
CA ALA A 226 10.45 -17.03 -4.81
C ALA A 226 9.93 -16.26 -3.57
N ALA A 227 8.61 -16.09 -3.46
CA ALA A 227 7.97 -15.45 -2.30
C ALA A 227 8.20 -16.25 -1.00
N PHE A 228 8.17 -17.59 -1.06
CA PHE A 228 8.48 -18.45 0.08
C PHE A 228 9.91 -18.25 0.57
N SER A 229 10.90 -18.18 -0.34
CA SER A 229 12.28 -17.88 0.02
C SER A 229 12.49 -16.47 0.57
N HIS A 230 11.59 -15.53 0.28
CA HIS A 230 11.71 -14.13 0.69
C HIS A 230 10.93 -13.79 1.98
N THR A 231 9.85 -14.51 2.29
CA THR A 231 8.96 -14.19 3.43
C THR A 231 8.49 -15.40 4.24
N GLY A 232 8.87 -16.62 3.85
CA GLY A 232 8.35 -17.85 4.46
C GLY A 232 6.85 -18.09 4.22
N ALA A 233 6.23 -17.37 3.27
CA ALA A 233 4.79 -17.40 3.04
C ALA A 233 4.26 -18.78 2.60
N ILE A 234 3.22 -19.28 3.28
CA ILE A 234 2.56 -20.56 2.98
C ILE A 234 2.05 -20.59 1.52
N PHE A 235 2.27 -21.71 0.85
CA PHE A 235 1.75 -21.99 -0.50
C PHE A 235 0.22 -21.82 -0.55
N SER A 236 -0.26 -20.87 -1.34
CA SER A 236 -1.69 -20.63 -1.54
C SER A 236 -2.09 -20.84 -3.00
N ASP A 237 -3.11 -21.67 -3.23
CA ASP A 237 -3.63 -21.91 -4.58
C ASP A 237 -4.30 -20.64 -5.16
N ASN A 238 -3.87 -20.21 -6.34
CA ASN A 238 -4.44 -19.06 -7.05
C ASN A 238 -5.94 -19.19 -7.33
N ARG A 239 -6.48 -20.41 -7.44
CA ARG A 239 -7.92 -20.65 -7.57
C ARG A 239 -8.67 -20.09 -6.37
N LEU A 240 -8.11 -20.16 -5.17
CA LEU A 240 -8.71 -19.60 -3.96
C LEU A 240 -8.76 -18.07 -4.02
N TRP A 241 -7.67 -17.43 -4.43
CA TRP A 241 -7.62 -15.97 -4.61
C TRP A 241 -8.62 -15.49 -5.66
N ARG A 242 -8.72 -16.18 -6.80
CA ARG A 242 -9.72 -15.85 -7.84
C ARG A 242 -11.15 -16.03 -7.35
N SER A 243 -11.43 -17.11 -6.62
CA SER A 243 -12.76 -17.35 -6.02
C SER A 243 -13.11 -16.29 -4.97
N MET A 244 -12.16 -15.95 -4.09
CA MET A 244 -12.30 -14.86 -3.12
C MET A 244 -12.57 -13.53 -3.82
N ALA A 245 -11.84 -13.20 -4.89
CA ALA A 245 -12.06 -12.00 -5.67
C ALA A 245 -13.48 -11.95 -6.24
N LYS A 246 -13.97 -13.03 -6.86
CA LYS A 246 -15.34 -13.11 -7.38
C LYS A 246 -16.41 -12.93 -6.30
N GLN A 247 -16.19 -13.50 -5.10
CA GLN A 247 -17.16 -13.45 -4.00
C GLN A 247 -17.14 -12.12 -3.22
N THR A 248 -16.02 -11.42 -3.23
CA THR A 248 -15.85 -10.16 -2.50
C THR A 248 -15.99 -8.94 -3.40
N GLY A 249 -15.70 -9.03 -4.69
CA GLY A 249 -15.56 -7.87 -5.58
C GLY A 249 -14.16 -7.22 -5.51
N THR A 250 -13.17 -7.90 -4.91
CA THR A 250 -11.77 -7.45 -4.91
C THR A 250 -11.21 -7.57 -6.33
N VAL A 251 -10.57 -6.51 -6.83
CA VAL A 251 -9.90 -6.52 -8.14
C VAL A 251 -8.48 -7.06 -7.93
N ILE A 252 -8.19 -8.24 -8.48
CA ILE A 252 -6.83 -8.81 -8.41
C ILE A 252 -6.06 -8.44 -9.67
N VAL A 253 -4.85 -7.91 -9.48
CA VAL A 253 -3.89 -7.58 -10.53
C VAL A 253 -2.63 -8.43 -10.38
N LYS A 254 -1.86 -8.57 -11.47
CA LYS A 254 -0.72 -9.51 -11.53
C LYS A 254 0.66 -8.85 -11.46
N ASP A 255 0.77 -7.58 -11.82
CA ASP A 255 2.04 -6.86 -11.92
C ASP A 255 1.88 -5.37 -11.57
N ASN A 256 3.01 -4.68 -11.51
CA ASN A 256 3.09 -3.27 -11.14
C ASN A 256 2.40 -2.34 -12.14
N GLU A 257 2.48 -2.62 -13.45
CA GLU A 257 1.84 -1.77 -14.47
C GLU A 257 0.32 -1.86 -14.38
N GLU A 258 -0.21 -3.08 -14.27
CA GLU A 258 -1.64 -3.30 -14.05
C GLU A 258 -2.08 -2.68 -12.73
N PHE A 259 -1.28 -2.80 -11.66
CA PHE A 259 -1.59 -2.19 -10.37
C PHE A 259 -1.70 -0.67 -10.45
N TRP A 260 -0.71 0.01 -11.02
CA TRP A 260 -0.70 1.47 -11.13
C TRP A 260 -1.82 1.99 -12.03
N HIS A 261 -2.03 1.37 -13.20
CA HIS A 261 -3.12 1.76 -14.10
C HIS A 261 -4.49 1.52 -13.49
N THR A 262 -4.69 0.40 -12.79
CA THR A 262 -5.95 0.10 -12.11
C THR A 262 -6.22 1.13 -11.01
N ILE A 263 -5.21 1.49 -10.20
CA ILE A 263 -5.35 2.53 -9.17
C ILE A 263 -5.82 3.85 -9.80
N LYS A 264 -5.13 4.33 -10.84
CA LYS A 264 -5.49 5.59 -11.49
C LYS A 264 -6.86 5.53 -12.15
N THR A 265 -7.21 4.40 -12.76
CA THR A 265 -8.53 4.17 -13.37
C THR A 265 -9.64 4.28 -12.33
N PHE A 266 -9.50 3.61 -11.19
CA PHE A 266 -10.47 3.71 -10.10
C PHE A 266 -10.54 5.12 -9.51
N GLU A 267 -9.40 5.81 -9.36
CA GLU A 267 -9.38 7.20 -8.87
C GLU A 267 -10.18 8.16 -9.78
N LEU A 268 -10.09 7.98 -11.10
CA LEU A 268 -10.80 8.82 -12.08
C LEU A 268 -12.29 8.47 -12.20
N LEU A 269 -12.60 7.16 -12.16
CA LEU A 269 -13.94 6.68 -12.49
C LEU A 269 -14.82 6.44 -11.27
N TYR A 270 -14.28 6.02 -10.14
CA TYR A 270 -15.07 5.64 -8.97
C TYR A 270 -15.27 6.82 -8.01
N PRO A 271 -16.48 7.05 -7.46
CA PRO A 271 -17.75 6.38 -7.79
C PRO A 271 -18.54 7.08 -8.90
N ASN A 272 -18.09 8.26 -9.34
CA ASN A 272 -18.93 9.23 -10.06
C ASN A 272 -19.09 8.96 -11.57
N HIS A 273 -18.16 8.23 -12.18
CA HIS A 273 -18.10 8.01 -13.64
C HIS A 273 -18.04 6.51 -13.97
N LEU A 274 -18.75 5.68 -13.20
CA LEU A 274 -18.84 4.25 -13.48
C LEU A 274 -19.49 4.01 -14.85
N PRO A 275 -18.83 3.29 -15.76
CA PRO A 275 -19.42 2.95 -17.05
C PRO A 275 -20.70 2.14 -16.88
N LYS A 276 -21.76 2.52 -17.61
CA LYS A 276 -23.06 1.82 -17.59
C LYS A 276 -23.11 0.57 -18.47
N GLY A 277 -22.05 0.31 -19.22
CA GLY A 277 -21.98 -0.78 -20.18
C GLY A 277 -20.59 -0.96 -20.74
N ARG A 278 -20.49 -1.74 -21.81
CA ARG A 278 -19.23 -2.12 -22.47
C ARG A 278 -18.91 -1.28 -23.71
N ASN A 279 -19.73 -0.28 -24.02
CA ASN A 279 -19.53 0.58 -25.17
C ASN A 279 -18.50 1.68 -24.84
N ILE A 280 -17.51 1.84 -25.71
CA ILE A 280 -16.40 2.78 -25.57
C ILE A 280 -16.40 3.72 -26.77
N GLY A 281 -16.22 5.01 -26.49
CA GLY A 281 -15.83 6.01 -27.47
C GLY A 281 -14.32 6.23 -27.41
N ILE A 282 -13.64 6.20 -28.56
CA ILE A 282 -12.21 6.43 -28.68
C ILE A 282 -12.01 7.80 -29.34
N VAL A 283 -11.15 8.63 -28.76
CA VAL A 283 -10.70 9.89 -29.35
C VAL A 283 -9.18 9.86 -29.35
N THR A 284 -8.58 9.80 -30.53
CA THR A 284 -7.14 9.59 -30.66
C THR A 284 -6.57 10.24 -31.92
N PRO A 285 -5.35 10.79 -31.89
CA PRO A 285 -4.69 11.29 -33.09
C PRO A 285 -4.15 10.12 -33.94
N GLY A 286 -4.52 10.09 -35.21
CA GLY A 286 -3.93 9.22 -36.22
C GLY A 286 -4.64 7.87 -36.39
N GLY A 287 -4.71 7.42 -37.66
CA GLY A 287 -5.39 6.17 -38.02
C GLY A 287 -4.76 4.92 -37.41
N GLY A 288 -3.42 4.85 -37.33
CA GLY A 288 -2.73 3.69 -36.75
C GLY A 288 -3.05 3.46 -35.27
N ALA A 289 -3.10 4.54 -34.47
CA ALA A 289 -3.50 4.46 -33.06
C ALA A 289 -4.98 4.04 -32.91
N SER A 290 -5.84 4.51 -33.82
CA SER A 290 -7.27 4.15 -33.85
C SER A 290 -7.47 2.65 -34.05
N VAL A 291 -6.75 2.05 -35.01
CA VAL A 291 -6.79 0.60 -35.26
C VAL A 291 -6.28 -0.16 -34.04
N ASN A 292 -5.11 0.19 -33.52
CA ASN A 292 -4.50 -0.51 -32.39
C ASN A 292 -5.37 -0.49 -31.13
N LEU A 293 -5.94 0.68 -30.79
CA LEU A 293 -6.83 0.80 -29.62
C LEU A 293 -8.13 0.03 -29.82
N THR A 294 -8.72 0.09 -31.02
CA THR A 294 -9.96 -0.64 -31.34
C THR A 294 -9.76 -2.14 -31.17
N ASP A 295 -8.68 -2.69 -31.72
CA ASP A 295 -8.36 -4.12 -31.56
C ASP A 295 -8.11 -4.49 -30.09
N LEU A 296 -7.37 -3.66 -29.36
CA LEU A 296 -7.10 -3.87 -27.93
C LEU A 296 -8.39 -3.92 -27.11
N PHE A 297 -9.29 -2.94 -27.30
CA PHE A 297 -10.55 -2.88 -26.57
C PHE A 297 -11.50 -4.02 -26.98
N ALA A 298 -11.61 -4.31 -28.27
CA ALA A 298 -12.43 -5.41 -28.78
C ALA A 298 -11.98 -6.77 -28.22
N ASN A 299 -10.68 -7.03 -28.15
CA ASN A 299 -10.11 -8.25 -27.55
C ASN A 299 -10.42 -8.41 -26.05
N LEU A 300 -10.76 -7.31 -25.37
CA LEU A 300 -11.20 -7.29 -23.97
C LEU A 300 -12.74 -7.34 -23.82
N ASN A 301 -13.46 -7.63 -24.91
CA ASN A 301 -14.92 -7.62 -25.00
C ASN A 301 -15.53 -6.25 -24.66
N LEU A 302 -14.87 -5.17 -25.06
CA LEU A 302 -15.45 -3.84 -25.11
C LEU A 302 -15.88 -3.54 -26.55
N HIS A 303 -16.95 -2.78 -26.72
CA HIS A 303 -17.56 -2.51 -28.02
C HIS A 303 -17.31 -1.07 -28.44
N ILE A 304 -17.00 -0.84 -29.71
CA ILE A 304 -16.73 0.49 -30.27
C ILE A 304 -17.85 0.78 -31.29
N PRO A 305 -19.08 1.09 -30.84
CA PRO A 305 -20.19 1.34 -31.75
C PRO A 305 -19.99 2.66 -32.49
N GLU A 306 -20.52 2.75 -33.72
CA GLU A 306 -20.58 4.04 -34.41
C GLU A 306 -21.37 5.06 -33.57
N LEU A 307 -20.90 6.30 -33.52
CA LEU A 307 -21.61 7.42 -32.92
C LEU A 307 -22.89 7.71 -33.70
N THR A 308 -23.89 8.28 -33.02
CA THR A 308 -25.12 8.73 -33.68
C THR A 308 -24.82 9.77 -34.76
N LEU A 309 -25.65 9.83 -35.81
CA LEU A 309 -25.50 10.85 -36.86
C LEU A 309 -25.48 12.27 -36.29
N GLU A 310 -26.26 12.54 -35.24
CA GLU A 310 -26.26 13.84 -34.53
C GLU A 310 -24.89 14.14 -33.89
N SER A 311 -24.30 13.16 -33.20
CA SER A 311 -22.96 13.28 -32.62
C SER A 311 -21.90 13.52 -33.71
N GLN A 312 -21.97 12.78 -34.81
CA GLN A 312 -21.07 12.93 -35.95
C GLN A 312 -21.15 14.36 -36.52
N SER A 313 -22.35 14.89 -36.75
CA SER A 313 -22.54 16.26 -37.24
C SER A 313 -21.98 17.32 -36.28
N LYS A 314 -22.17 17.15 -34.97
CA LYS A 314 -21.61 18.08 -33.95
C LYS A 314 -20.09 18.09 -33.96
N ILE A 315 -19.44 16.94 -34.12
CA ILE A 315 -17.98 16.82 -34.19
C ILE A 315 -17.45 17.44 -35.50
N ALA A 316 -18.12 17.18 -36.63
CA ALA A 316 -17.75 17.72 -37.94
C ALA A 316 -17.77 19.25 -38.01
N ASN A 317 -18.60 19.92 -37.19
CA ASN A 317 -18.62 21.39 -37.10
C ASN A 317 -17.38 21.98 -36.38
N ILE A 318 -16.63 21.16 -35.64
CA ILE A 318 -15.48 21.60 -34.84
C ILE A 318 -14.16 21.17 -35.51
N LEU A 319 -14.14 19.99 -36.12
CA LEU A 319 -12.94 19.39 -36.71
C LEU A 319 -12.84 19.64 -38.22
N PRO A 320 -11.62 19.69 -38.77
CA PRO A 320 -11.43 19.80 -40.22
C PRO A 320 -11.93 18.55 -40.94
N ASN A 321 -12.36 18.71 -42.20
CA ASN A 321 -12.89 17.61 -43.02
C ASN A 321 -11.82 16.61 -43.49
N VAL A 322 -10.53 16.96 -43.44
CA VAL A 322 -9.45 16.15 -44.01
C VAL A 322 -8.75 15.35 -42.91
N ASN A 323 -8.56 14.05 -43.15
CA ASN A 323 -7.88 13.12 -42.23
C ASN A 323 -8.53 12.99 -40.84
N VAL A 324 -9.85 13.17 -40.75
CA VAL A 324 -10.62 13.00 -39.51
C VAL A 324 -11.67 11.92 -39.72
N ASN A 325 -11.73 10.97 -38.77
CA ASN A 325 -12.88 10.06 -38.63
C ASN A 325 -13.75 10.57 -37.48
N ILE A 326 -15.05 10.71 -37.73
CA ILE A 326 -16.04 11.20 -36.74
C ILE A 326 -16.95 10.08 -36.24
N LYS A 327 -16.77 8.84 -36.71
CA LYS A 327 -17.69 7.74 -36.47
C LYS A 327 -17.45 6.98 -35.17
N ASN A 328 -16.29 7.09 -34.53
CA ASN A 328 -15.77 6.20 -33.46
C ASN A 328 -15.25 4.85 -33.99
N PRO A 329 -13.93 4.59 -33.93
CA PRO A 329 -12.87 5.47 -33.42
C PRO A 329 -12.65 6.73 -34.27
#